data_AF-A0A645HVB5-F1
#
_entry.id   AF-A0A645HVB5-F1
#
_cell.length_a   1.000
_cell.length_b   1.000
_cell.length_c   1.000
_cell.angle_alpha   90.00
_cell.angle_beta   90.00
_cell.angle_gamma   90.00
#
_symmetry.space_group_name_H-M   'P 1'
#
loop_
_entity.id
_entity.type
_entity.pdbx_description
1 polymer ?
#
loop_
_entity_poly.entity_id
_entity_poly.type
_entity_poly.pdbx_seq_one_letter_code
_entity_poly.pdbx_strand_id
1 'polypeptide(L)'
;MGCTKLSFASEERLHTYLGLKKGAVTPLGILDDKDHVVEVVFDRDLVGKDRLGVHPCVNTATVWLSFTDLKMLIEENGNTIHTVTL
;
A
#
# COMPACT_ATOMS: atom_id res chain seq x y z
N MET A 1 -6.87 3.50 -15.08
CA MET A 1 -6.10 2.24 -14.96
C MET A 1 -6.70 1.27 -15.95
N GLY A 2 -5.91 0.67 -16.84
CA GLY A 2 -6.40 -0.21 -17.92
C GLY A 2 -6.87 -1.58 -17.42
N CYS A 3 -7.57 -1.63 -16.29
CA CYS A 3 -8.02 -2.86 -15.65
C CYS A 3 -9.51 -3.12 -15.92
N THR A 4 -9.90 -4.39 -15.86
CA THR A 4 -11.31 -4.79 -15.76
C THR A 4 -11.89 -4.34 -14.41
N LYS A 5 -13.18 -4.61 -14.19
CA LYS A 5 -13.85 -4.36 -12.91
C LYS A 5 -13.01 -4.88 -11.73
N LEU A 6 -12.72 -4.00 -10.77
CA LEU A 6 -11.98 -4.35 -9.55
C LEU A 6 -12.87 -5.11 -8.56
N SER A 7 -12.25 -6.02 -7.81
CA SER A 7 -12.85 -6.76 -6.71
C SER A 7 -11.86 -6.86 -5.56
N PHE A 8 -12.35 -7.03 -4.33
CA PHE A 8 -11.48 -7.26 -3.18
C PHE A 8 -10.66 -8.54 -3.32
N ALA A 9 -9.41 -8.50 -2.84
CA ALA A 9 -8.55 -9.68 -2.77
C ALA A 9 -9.09 -10.69 -1.74
N SER A 10 -8.86 -11.98 -1.99
CA SER A 10 -9.08 -13.02 -0.99
C SER A 10 -8.06 -12.91 0.14
N GLU A 11 -8.37 -13.53 1.27
CA GLU A 11 -7.43 -13.57 2.41
C GLU A 11 -6.13 -14.29 2.07
N GLU A 12 -6.23 -15.39 1.32
CA GLU A 12 -5.08 -16.12 0.79
C GLU A 12 -4.18 -15.20 -0.05
N ARG A 13 -4.76 -14.44 -1.01
CA ARG A 13 -3.97 -13.51 -1.83
C ARG A 13 -3.33 -12.39 -1.02
N LEU A 14 -4.03 -11.84 -0.01
CA LEU A 14 -3.44 -10.83 0.88
C LEU A 14 -2.25 -11.39 1.64
N HIS A 15 -2.35 -12.63 2.13
CA HIS A 15 -1.26 -13.27 2.84
C HIS A 15 -0.09 -13.61 1.90
N THR A 16 -0.37 -14.17 0.72
CA THR A 16 0.64 -14.54 -0.27
C THR A 16 1.46 -13.34 -0.74
N TYR A 17 0.81 -12.22 -1.07
CA TYR A 17 1.50 -11.09 -1.70
C TYR A 17 1.94 -10.01 -0.72
N LEU A 18 1.26 -9.85 0.42
CA LEU A 18 1.52 -8.74 1.35
C LEU A 18 1.78 -9.21 2.78
N GLY A 19 1.74 -10.53 3.06
CA GLY A 19 1.86 -11.05 4.42
C GLY A 19 0.70 -10.70 5.36
N LEU A 20 -0.34 -10.02 4.86
CA LEU A 20 -1.38 -9.42 5.71
C LEU A 20 -2.59 -10.33 5.91
N LYS A 21 -3.28 -10.10 7.03
CA LYS A 21 -4.62 -10.62 7.32
C LYS A 21 -5.68 -9.55 7.03
N LYS A 22 -6.92 -9.99 6.79
CA LYS A 22 -8.07 -9.07 6.71
C LYS A 22 -8.18 -8.23 7.98
N GLY A 23 -8.48 -6.94 7.83
CA GLY A 23 -8.60 -6.00 8.95
C GLY A 23 -7.28 -5.41 9.45
N ALA A 24 -6.13 -5.81 8.88
CA ALA A 24 -4.81 -5.23 9.13
C ALA A 24 -4.13 -4.73 7.85
N VAL A 25 -4.93 -4.39 6.82
CA VAL A 25 -4.43 -3.91 5.52
C VAL A 25 -3.73 -2.57 5.69
N THR A 26 -2.52 -2.45 5.16
CA THR A 26 -1.67 -1.27 5.25
C THR A 26 -0.76 -1.16 4.03
N PRO A 27 -0.39 0.06 3.57
CA PRO A 27 0.61 0.21 2.52
C PRO A 27 1.99 -0.35 2.90
N LEU A 28 2.30 -0.51 4.20
CA LEU A 28 3.58 -1.06 4.65
C LEU A 28 3.72 -2.57 4.39
N GLY A 29 2.61 -3.29 4.13
CA GLY A 29 2.66 -4.70 3.73
C GLY A 29 3.32 -4.93 2.38
N ILE A 30 3.52 -3.88 1.59
CA ILE A 30 4.25 -3.94 0.31
C ILE A 30 5.69 -4.45 0.48
N LEU A 31 6.28 -4.28 1.66
CA LEU A 31 7.63 -4.75 1.97
C LEU A 31 7.73 -6.29 1.96
N ASP A 32 6.61 -6.99 2.08
CA ASP A 32 6.54 -8.45 1.97
C ASP A 32 6.39 -8.91 0.50
N ASP A 33 6.09 -8.01 -0.45
CA ASP A 33 5.95 -8.32 -1.88
C ASP A 33 7.33 -8.43 -2.57
N LYS A 34 7.98 -9.59 -2.42
CA LYS A 34 9.34 -9.85 -2.95
C LYS A 34 9.40 -9.96 -4.46
N ASP A 35 8.28 -10.27 -5.11
CA ASP A 35 8.20 -10.41 -6.56
C ASP A 35 7.69 -9.14 -7.25
N HIS A 36 7.41 -8.08 -6.47
CA HIS A 36 6.98 -6.76 -6.93
C HIS A 36 5.73 -6.79 -7.82
N VAL A 37 4.83 -7.74 -7.58
CA VAL A 37 3.64 -7.98 -8.40
C VAL A 37 2.46 -7.08 -8.02
N VAL A 38 2.51 -6.43 -6.86
CA VAL A 38 1.47 -5.52 -6.40
C VAL A 38 1.76 -4.10 -6.89
N GLU A 39 0.80 -3.54 -7.62
CA GLU A 39 0.79 -2.13 -8.01
C GLU A 39 0.14 -1.28 -6.90
N VAL A 40 0.84 -0.23 -6.46
CA VAL A 40 0.31 0.71 -5.46
C VAL A 40 -0.34 1.88 -6.16
N VAL A 41 -1.54 2.24 -5.71
CA VAL A 41 -2.30 3.36 -6.26
C VAL A 41 -2.58 4.35 -5.14
N PHE A 42 -2.08 5.57 -5.27
CA PHE A 42 -2.38 6.66 -4.36
C PHE A 42 -3.48 7.56 -4.91
N ASP A 43 -4.37 8.00 -4.02
CA ASP A 43 -5.22 9.15 -4.29
C ASP A 43 -4.34 10.41 -4.35
N ARG A 44 -4.57 11.25 -5.37
CA ARG A 44 -3.86 12.50 -5.60
C ARG A 44 -3.96 13.45 -4.42
N ASP A 45 -5.05 13.41 -3.67
CA ASP A 45 -5.24 14.24 -2.49
C ASP A 45 -4.26 13.91 -1.36
N LEU A 46 -3.59 12.75 -1.41
CA LEU A 46 -2.54 12.38 -0.45
C LEU A 46 -1.16 12.92 -0.83
N VAL A 47 -0.95 13.30 -2.10
CA VAL A 47 0.35 13.70 -2.61
C VAL A 47 0.83 14.95 -1.88
N GLY A 48 2.05 14.88 -1.34
CA GLY A 48 2.69 16.00 -0.64
C GLY A 48 2.19 16.24 0.79
N LYS A 49 1.34 15.38 1.36
CA LYS A 49 0.99 15.48 2.78
C LYS A 49 2.19 15.14 3.66
N ASP A 50 2.50 16.03 4.61
CA ASP A 50 3.59 15.84 5.57
C ASP A 50 3.30 14.76 6.61
N ARG A 51 2.02 14.38 6.79
CA ARG A 51 1.60 13.46 7.84
C ARG A 51 0.44 12.56 7.37
N LEU A 52 0.75 11.29 7.16
CA LEU A 52 -0.16 10.20 6.87
C LEU A 52 -0.11 9.20 8.03
N GLY A 53 -1.28 8.84 8.55
CA GLY A 53 -1.42 7.79 9.56
C GLY A 53 -1.57 6.43 8.87
N VAL A 54 -0.67 5.50 9.15
CA VAL A 54 -0.73 4.13 8.61
C VAL A 54 -0.52 3.10 9.72
N HIS A 55 -1.12 1.92 9.56
CA HIS A 55 -0.95 0.81 10.50
C HIS A 55 0.38 0.07 10.23
N PRO A 56 1.23 -0.21 11.23
CA PRO A 56 2.49 -0.94 11.04
C PRO A 56 2.26 -2.46 11.02
N CYS A 57 1.49 -2.94 10.02
CA CYS A 57 1.08 -4.35 9.84
C CYS A 57 0.28 -4.97 10.99
N VAL A 58 -0.07 -4.17 12.01
CA VAL A 58 -1.01 -4.49 13.09
C VAL A 58 -1.99 -3.32 13.25
N ASN A 59 -3.27 -3.62 13.48
CA ASN A 59 -4.33 -2.61 13.58
C ASN A 59 -4.45 -1.96 14.97
N THR A 60 -3.58 -2.33 15.90
CA THR A 60 -3.53 -1.79 17.27
C THR A 60 -2.61 -0.59 17.43
N ALA A 61 -1.91 -0.19 16.36
CA ALA A 61 -0.98 0.94 16.36
C ALA A 61 -1.11 1.78 15.08
N THR A 62 -0.65 3.03 15.15
CA THR A 62 -0.56 3.93 14.00
C THR A 62 0.80 4.61 14.02
N VAL A 63 1.50 4.58 12.90
CA VAL A 63 2.73 5.35 12.67
C VAL A 63 2.42 6.52 11.76
N TRP A 64 3.19 7.59 11.90
CA TRP A 64 3.04 8.80 11.11
C TRP A 64 4.23 8.93 10.17
N LEU A 65 3.96 8.99 8.87
CA LEU A 65 4.96 9.13 7.81
C LEU A 65 4.55 10.26 6.88
N SER A 66 5.52 10.94 6.25
CA SER A 66 5.18 11.82 5.14
C SER A 66 4.78 10.99 3.91
N PHE A 67 4.02 11.59 3.00
CA PHE A 67 3.74 10.97 1.70
C PHE A 67 5.04 10.64 0.96
N THR A 68 6.02 11.54 1.03
CA THR A 68 7.34 11.37 0.40
C THR A 68 8.04 10.13 0.93
N ASP A 69 8.09 9.95 2.25
CA ASP A 69 8.73 8.77 2.86
C ASP A 69 8.02 7.47 2.48
N LEU A 70 6.68 7.48 2.52
CA LEU A 70 5.90 6.31 2.14
C LEU A 70 6.10 5.94 0.66
N LYS A 71 6.13 6.95 -0.23
CA LYS A 71 6.40 6.78 -1.65
C LYS A 71 7.81 6.22 -1.87
N MET A 72 8.83 6.80 -1.25
CA MET A 72 10.21 6.34 -1.37
C MET A 72 10.35 4.88 -0.93
N LEU A 73 9.73 4.50 0.19
CA LEU A 73 9.76 3.12 0.69
C LEU A 73 9.20 2.12 -0.33
N ILE A 74 8.11 2.47 -1.03
CA ILE A 74 7.51 1.62 -2.06
C ILE A 74 8.38 1.56 -3.32
N GLU A 75 8.97 2.68 -3.74
CA GLU A 75 9.86 2.74 -4.89
C GLU A 75 11.17 1.97 -4.65
N GLU A 76 11.74 2.09 -3.46
CA GLU A 76 12.94 1.36 -3.04
C GLU A 76 12.68 -0.14 -2.92
N ASN A 77 11.45 -0.54 -2.56
CA ASN A 77 11.05 -1.94 -2.61
C ASN A 77 10.90 -2.45 -4.06
N GLY A 78 10.79 -1.58 -5.07
CA GLY A 78 10.70 -1.96 -6.49
C GLY A 78 9.28 -2.03 -7.05
N ASN A 79 8.26 -1.63 -6.28
CA ASN A 79 6.87 -1.67 -6.72
C ASN A 79 6.49 -0.47 -7.58
N THR A 80 5.59 -0.71 -8.53
CA THR A 80 5.04 0.35 -9.39
C THR A 80 4.04 1.20 -8.62
N ILE A 81 4.13 2.52 -8.77
CA ILE A 81 3.23 3.50 -8.16
C ILE A 81 2.45 4.24 -9.23
N HIS A 82 1.14 4.37 -8.99
CA HIS A 82 0.24 5.23 -9.76
C HIS A 82 -0.40 6.28 -8.86
N THR A 83 -0.80 7.39 -9.46
CA THR A 83 -1.61 8.41 -8.78
C THR A 83 -2.90 8.65 -9.57
N VAL A 84 -4.04 8.52 -8.90
CA VAL A 84 -5.37 8.72 -9.50
C VAL A 84 -6.13 9.81 -8.75
N THR A 85 -7.07 10.46 -9.43
CA THR A 85 -8.08 11.29 -8.77
C THR A 85 -9.34 10.43 -8.66
N LEU A 86 -9.84 10.23 -7.43
CA LEU A 86 -11.04 9.45 -7.15
C LEU A 86 -12.32 10.28 -7.29
#